data_AF-A0A9F2RFS8-F1
#
_entry.id   AF-A0A9F2RFS8-F1
#
_cell.length_a   1.000
_cell.length_b   1.000
_cell.length_c   1.000
_cell.angle_alpha   90.00
_cell.angle_beta   90.00
_cell.angle_gamma   90.00
#
_symmetry.space_group_name_H-M   'P 1'
#
loop_
_entity.id
_entity.type
_entity.pdbx_description
1 polymer ?
#
loop_
_entity_poly.entity_id
_entity_poly.type
_entity_poly.pdbx_seq_one_letter_code
_entity_poly.pdbx_strand_id
1 'polypeptide(L)'
;MAFTLEERLQLGIHGLLPPCFLSQDVQVLRVLKSYETKSNDLDKYIILMTLQDRNEKLFYRVLTSDIERFMPIVYTPTVGLACQLYGLAFRRPRGLFIP
;
A
#
# COMPACT_ATOMS: atom_id res chain seq x y z
N MET A 1 10.03 -4.63 6.48
CA MET A 1 10.53 -5.56 7.54
C MET A 1 10.57 -7.02 7.09
N ALA A 2 10.35 -7.32 5.80
CA ALA A 2 10.47 -8.68 5.27
C ALA A 2 11.92 -9.09 5.03
N PHE A 3 12.84 -8.12 4.91
CA PHE A 3 14.25 -8.42 4.69
C PHE A 3 14.83 -9.26 5.84
N THR A 4 15.44 -10.38 5.46
CA THR A 4 16.18 -11.27 6.36
C THR A 4 17.39 -10.57 6.96
N LEU A 5 18.02 -11.15 7.97
CA LEU A 5 19.24 -10.58 8.55
C LEU A 5 20.36 -10.51 7.50
N GLU A 6 20.52 -11.55 6.69
CA GLU A 6 21.51 -11.63 5.63
C GLU A 6 21.32 -10.52 4.59
N GLU A 7 20.10 -10.35 4.08
CA GLU A 7 19.77 -9.28 3.12
C GLU A 7 20.06 -7.89 3.72
N ARG A 8 19.74 -7.69 5.01
CA ARG A 8 19.98 -6.39 5.66
C ARG A 8 21.47 -6.06 5.76
N LEU A 9 22.31 -7.05 6.03
CA LEU A 9 23.76 -6.88 6.10
C LEU A 9 24.35 -6.65 4.71
N GLN A 10 23.97 -7.47 3.73
CA GLN A 10 24.44 -7.37 2.34
C GLN A 10 24.05 -6.04 1.68
N LEU A 11 22.84 -5.54 1.95
CA LEU A 11 22.35 -4.28 1.40
C LEU A 11 22.74 -3.04 2.23
N GLY A 12 23.42 -3.21 3.36
CA GLY A 12 23.83 -2.09 4.23
C GLY A 12 22.65 -1.36 4.90
N ILE A 13 21.52 -2.03 5.09
CA ILE A 13 20.30 -1.46 5.71
C ILE A 13 20.11 -1.95 7.16
N HIS A 14 21.08 -2.69 7.71
CA HIS A 14 21.10 -3.04 9.12
C HIS A 14 21.21 -1.77 9.99
N GLY A 15 20.34 -1.64 10.99
CA GLY A 15 20.20 -0.42 11.81
C GLY A 15 19.20 0.62 11.27
N LEU A 16 18.86 0.59 9.97
CA LEU A 16 17.84 1.48 9.38
C LEU A 16 16.41 0.95 9.53
N LEU A 17 16.28 -0.32 9.91
CA LEU A 17 15.00 -1.00 10.13
C LEU A 17 14.90 -1.44 11.59
N PRO A 18 13.69 -1.46 12.18
CA PRO A 18 13.48 -2.06 13.51
C PRO A 18 14.05 -3.48 13.59
N PRO A 19 14.47 -3.95 14.78
CA PRO A 19 15.16 -5.23 14.93
C PRO A 19 14.27 -6.46 14.68
N CYS A 20 12.97 -6.28 14.46
CA CYS A 20 12.05 -7.37 14.17
C CYS A 20 12.02 -7.75 12.67
N PHE A 21 11.72 -9.02 12.43
CA PHE A 21 11.54 -9.60 11.10
C PHE A 21 10.08 -10.03 10.97
N LEU A 22 9.41 -9.58 9.92
CA LEU A 22 7.98 -9.87 9.72
C LEU A 22 7.80 -10.57 8.39
N SER A 23 7.13 -11.72 8.40
CA SER A 23 6.66 -12.38 7.19
C SER A 23 5.72 -11.45 6.41
N GLN A 24 5.56 -11.74 5.12
CA GLN A 24 4.66 -10.96 4.28
C GLN A 24 3.21 -11.07 4.77
N ASP A 25 2.79 -12.23 5.28
CA ASP A 25 1.43 -12.44 5.82
C ASP A 25 1.17 -11.58 7.06
N VAL A 26 2.14 -11.44 7.97
CA VAL A 26 2.00 -10.53 9.12
C VAL A 26 1.90 -9.07 8.67
N GLN A 27 2.60 -8.70 7.59
CA GLN A 27 2.48 -7.36 7.01
C GLN A 27 1.11 -7.13 6.37
N VAL A 28 0.55 -8.14 5.68
CA VAL A 28 -0.83 -8.09 5.16
C VAL A 28 -1.82 -7.85 6.30
N LEU A 29 -1.74 -8.62 7.39
CA LEU A 29 -2.62 -8.44 8.56
C LEU A 29 -2.55 -7.02 9.15
N ARG A 30 -1.36 -6.40 9.18
CA ARG A 30 -1.20 -5.00 9.63
C ARG A 30 -1.87 -4.01 8.68
N VAL A 31 -1.75 -4.21 7.37
CA VAL A 31 -2.44 -3.38 6.37
C VAL A 31 -3.94 -3.54 6.52
N LEU A 32 -4.45 -4.76 6.62
CA LEU A 32 -5.88 -5.04 6.81
C LEU A 32 -6.41 -4.34 8.07
N LYS A 33 -5.70 -4.47 9.20
CA LYS A 33 -6.09 -3.77 10.43
C LYS A 33 -6.17 -2.26 10.24
N SER A 34 -5.22 -1.64 9.53
CA SER A 34 -5.28 -0.21 9.22
C SER A 34 -6.42 0.13 8.26
N TYR A 35 -6.70 -0.76 7.31
CA TYR A 35 -7.77 -0.60 6.32
C TYR A 35 -9.15 -0.62 6.99
N GLU A 36 -9.40 -1.54 7.94
CA GLU A 36 -10.67 -1.62 8.68
C GLU A 36 -10.96 -0.37 9.53
N THR A 37 -9.93 0.39 9.92
CA THR A 37 -10.14 1.64 10.69
C THR A 37 -10.70 2.78 9.85
N LYS A 38 -10.78 2.63 8.52
CA LYS A 38 -11.29 3.67 7.62
C LYS A 38 -12.76 3.48 7.34
N SER A 39 -13.52 4.55 7.59
CA SER A 39 -14.97 4.57 7.47
C SER A 39 -15.46 4.75 6.03
N ASN A 40 -14.74 5.54 5.22
CA ASN A 40 -15.12 5.82 3.84
C ASN A 40 -14.14 5.17 2.83
N ASP A 41 -14.62 4.97 1.61
CA ASP A 41 -13.88 4.25 0.58
C ASP A 41 -12.75 5.08 -0.05
N LEU A 42 -12.85 6.41 -0.02
CA LEU A 42 -11.77 7.29 -0.48
C LEU A 42 -10.53 7.17 0.44
N ASP A 43 -10.72 7.11 1.76
CA ASP A 43 -9.63 6.91 2.71
C ASP A 43 -8.99 5.53 2.56
N LYS A 44 -9.81 4.50 2.31
CA LYS A 44 -9.32 3.15 1.99
C LYS A 44 -8.49 3.16 0.69
N TYR A 45 -8.97 3.83 -0.35
CA TYR A 45 -8.24 4.02 -1.59
C TYR A 45 -6.89 4.71 -1.35
N ILE A 46 -6.87 5.81 -0.59
CA ILE A 46 -5.64 6.54 -0.25
C ILE A 46 -4.64 5.65 0.50
N ILE A 47 -5.10 4.80 1.43
CA ILE A 47 -4.22 3.82 2.10
C ILE A 47 -3.59 2.87 1.08
N LEU A 48 -4.39 2.27 0.20
CA LEU A 48 -3.90 1.29 -0.78
C LEU A 48 -2.94 1.93 -1.79
N MET A 49 -3.24 3.13 -2.26
CA MET A 49 -2.34 3.88 -3.15
C MET A 49 -1.03 4.29 -2.45
N THR A 50 -1.11 4.69 -1.18
CA THR A 50 0.08 4.98 -0.36
C THR A 50 0.93 3.71 -0.13
N LEU A 51 0.28 2.55 -0.01
CA LEU A 51 0.97 1.27 0.12
C LEU A 51 1.73 0.93 -1.17
N GLN A 52 1.10 1.11 -2.33
CA GLN A 52 1.75 0.89 -3.62
C GLN A 52 3.01 1.76 -3.76
N ASP A 53 2.96 3.03 -3.34
CA ASP A 53 4.12 3.95 -3.39
C ASP A 53 5.28 3.56 -2.46
N ARG A 54 5.02 2.75 -1.43
CA ARG A 54 6.00 2.36 -0.41
C ARG A 54 6.53 0.94 -0.59
N ASN A 55 5.66 0.01 -0.98
CA ASN A 55 5.98 -1.39 -1.13
C ASN A 55 5.00 -2.05 -2.10
N GLU A 56 5.36 -2.00 -3.38
CA GLU A 56 4.58 -2.56 -4.49
C GLU A 56 4.31 -4.06 -4.33
N LYS A 57 5.30 -4.85 -3.88
CA LYS A 57 5.11 -6.29 -3.61
C LYS A 57 4.04 -6.54 -2.56
N LEU A 58 4.01 -5.75 -1.49
CA LEU A 58 3.00 -5.88 -0.45
C LEU A 58 1.62 -5.40 -0.94
N PHE A 59 1.56 -4.35 -1.76
CA PHE A 59 0.32 -3.89 -2.38
C PHE A 59 -0.35 -5.01 -3.18
N TYR A 60 0.36 -5.64 -4.12
CA TYR A 60 -0.20 -6.74 -4.89
C TYR A 60 -0.54 -7.96 -4.04
N ARG A 61 0.24 -8.25 -3.00
CA ARG A 61 -0.08 -9.34 -2.05
C ARG A 61 -1.38 -9.08 -1.29
N VAL A 62 -1.65 -7.83 -0.89
CA VAL A 62 -2.91 -7.45 -0.24
C VAL A 62 -4.07 -7.59 -1.22
N LEU A 63 -3.96 -7.05 -2.43
CA LEU A 63 -5.03 -7.17 -3.44
C LEU A 63 -5.37 -8.63 -3.76
N THR A 64 -4.36 -9.48 -3.94
CA THR A 64 -4.56 -10.90 -4.25
C THR A 64 -5.02 -11.74 -3.06
N SER A 65 -5.00 -11.20 -1.83
CA SER A 65 -5.52 -11.91 -0.65
C SER A 65 -7.04 -11.99 -0.65
N ASP A 66 -7.72 -11.00 -1.25
CA ASP A 66 -9.18 -10.95 -1.39
C ASP A 66 -9.53 -9.94 -2.51
N ILE A 67 -9.43 -10.38 -3.76
CA ILE A 67 -9.53 -9.48 -4.91
C ILE A 67 -10.91 -8.85 -5.01
N GLU A 68 -11.98 -9.62 -4.76
CA GLU A 68 -13.36 -9.16 -4.84
C GLU A 68 -13.62 -8.02 -3.85
N ARG A 69 -13.02 -8.09 -2.67
CA ARG A 69 -13.11 -7.05 -1.64
C ARG A 69 -12.40 -5.76 -2.03
N PHE A 70 -11.23 -5.83 -2.67
CA PHE A 70 -10.42 -4.64 -2.94
C PHE A 70 -10.69 -3.98 -4.28
N MET A 71 -11.19 -4.72 -5.28
CA MET A 71 -11.44 -4.18 -6.62
C MET A 71 -12.39 -2.98 -6.65
N PRO A 72 -13.52 -2.96 -5.92
CA PRO A 72 -14.40 -1.78 -5.87
C PRO A 72 -13.74 -0.52 -5.27
N ILE A 73 -12.67 -0.69 -4.49
CA ILE A 73 -11.92 0.39 -3.88
C ILE A 73 -10.84 0.93 -4.83
N VAL A 74 -10.04 0.05 -5.44
CA VAL A 74 -8.95 0.50 -6.35
C VAL A 74 -9.42 0.78 -7.77
N TYR A 75 -10.63 0.35 -8.12
CA TYR A 75 -11.26 0.56 -9.42
C TYR A 75 -12.63 1.21 -9.25
N THR A 76 -13.58 0.93 -10.15
CA THR A 76 -14.92 1.49 -10.11
C THR A 76 -15.73 0.96 -8.92
N PRO A 77 -16.48 1.82 -8.19
CA PRO A 77 -16.72 3.24 -8.47
C PRO A 77 -15.70 4.20 -7.84
N THR A 78 -14.93 3.76 -6.85
CA THR A 78 -14.13 4.63 -5.97
C THR A 78 -13.02 5.40 -6.70
N VAL A 79 -12.40 4.79 -7.72
CA VAL A 79 -11.40 5.48 -8.55
C VAL A 79 -11.97 6.72 -9.24
N GLY A 80 -13.25 6.71 -9.61
CA GLY A 80 -13.92 7.86 -10.21
C GLY A 80 -14.02 9.04 -9.23
N LEU A 81 -14.38 8.74 -7.97
CA LEU A 81 -14.38 9.73 -6.89
C LEU A 81 -12.95 10.26 -6.62
N ALA A 82 -11.96 9.36 -6.61
CA ALA A 82 -10.56 9.74 -6.45
C ALA A 82 -10.07 10.66 -7.58
N CYS A 83 -10.51 10.44 -8.83
CA CYS A 83 -10.22 11.34 -9.95
C CYS A 83 -10.87 12.73 -9.77
N GLN A 84 -12.13 12.78 -9.32
CA GLN A 84 -12.82 14.06 -9.06
C GLN A 84 -12.13 14.86 -7.95
N LEU A 85 -11.60 14.18 -6.94
CA LEU A 85 -10.93 14.78 -5.78
C LEU A 85 -9.39 14.66 -5.87
N TYR A 86 -8.84 14.46 -7.06
CA TYR A 86 -7.43 14.08 -7.23
C TYR A 86 -6.47 15.10 -6.60
N GLY A 87 -6.76 16.40 -6.75
CA GLY A 87 -5.95 17.46 -6.15
C GLY A 87 -5.89 17.40 -4.62
N LEU A 88 -6.96 16.94 -3.96
CA LEU A 88 -7.01 16.77 -2.50
C LEU A 88 -6.41 15.43 -2.05
N ALA A 89 -6.54 14.39 -2.86
CA ALA A 89 -6.02 13.05 -2.57
C ALA A 89 -4.52 12.89 -2.97
N PHE A 90 -3.95 13.84 -3.70
CA PHE A 90 -2.60 13.77 -4.24
C PHE A 90 -1.54 13.67 -3.14
N ARG A 91 -0.58 12.77 -3.33
CA ARG A 91 0.56 12.57 -2.41
C ARG A 91 1.89 12.42 -3.13
N ARG A 92 1.91 11.60 -4.19
CA ARG A 92 3.07 11.37 -5.05
C ARG A 92 2.58 11.26 -6.50
N PRO A 93 3.30 11.84 -7.47
CA PRO A 93 2.95 11.69 -8.87
C PRO A 93 3.14 10.24 -9.30
N ARG A 94 2.24 9.76 -10.16
CA ARG A 94 2.33 8.46 -10.83
C ARG A 94 2.13 8.66 -12.32
N GLY A 95 2.91 7.93 -13.12
CA GLY A 95 2.92 8.07 -14.57
C GLY A 95 3.70 9.30 -15.03
N LEU A 96 3.43 9.72 -16.27
CA LEU A 96 4.08 10.83 -16.94
C LEU A 96 3.01 11.86 -17.33
N PHE A 97 3.26 13.14 -17.05
CA PHE A 97 2.43 14.26 -17.48
C PHE A 97 3.15 14.95 -18.64
N ILE A 98 2.53 14.99 -19.81
CA ILE A 98 3.08 15.64 -21.01
C ILE A 98 2.37 17.00 -21.17
N PRO A 99 3.12 18.12 -21.23
CA PRO A 99 2.56 19.44 -21.43
C PRO A 99 2.02 19.66 -22.86
#